data_AF-A0A378MLF0-F1
#
_entry.id   AF-A0A378MLF0-F1
#
_cell.length_a   1.000
_cell.length_b   1.000
_cell.length_c   1.000
_cell.angle_alpha   90.00
_cell.angle_beta   90.00
_cell.angle_gamma   90.00
#
_symmetry.space_group_name_H-M   'P 1'
#
loop_
_entity.id
_entity.type
_entity.pdbx_description
1 polymer ?
#
loop_
_entity_poly.entity_id
_entity_poly.type
_entity_poly.pdbx_seq_one_letter_code
_entity_poly.pdbx_strand_id
1 'polypeptide(L)'
;MPSLENLSRQLLVLMGGPDNIISVTHCATRLRPVLKDRALVKTAEIDALDGVTGVVNKEAGLQIIIGTNVGEVYDAFMKVWQADDATSQKAETETSEVPSEKRSWFNGFVALVVSIFSPLLPLLAGAGLLRGFTILANEIGWLPTESSTNVLLTLAATSVFYFLPLLIAVTSAKRFATSPYIAMAIMGALIMPDFIGLVKGDGGNTITFLGIAIPVFNYTSQIIPAILTTWLQSKMELFMKKKYQTACI
;
A
#
# COMPACT_ATOMS: atom_id res chain seq x y z
N MET A 1 11.42 -12.39 28.91
CA MET A 1 11.05 -12.29 27.49
C MET A 1 12.33 -12.46 26.69
N PRO A 2 12.46 -13.46 25.83
CA PRO A 2 13.57 -13.51 24.87
C PRO A 2 13.59 -12.18 24.11
N SER A 3 14.78 -11.69 23.77
CA SER A 3 14.87 -10.49 22.94
C SER A 3 14.15 -10.75 21.61
N LEU A 4 13.36 -9.78 21.14
CA LEU A 4 12.61 -9.86 19.88
C LEU A 4 13.49 -10.28 18.69
N GLU A 5 14.76 -9.89 18.73
CA GLU A 5 15.78 -10.27 17.75
C GLU A 5 16.11 -11.78 17.80
N ASN A 6 16.18 -12.38 18.98
CA ASN A 6 16.47 -13.80 19.15
C ASN A 6 15.29 -14.66 18.67
N LEU A 7 14.06 -14.26 19.00
CA LEU A 7 12.85 -14.88 18.45
C LEU A 7 12.82 -14.79 16.92
N SER A 8 13.17 -13.63 16.37
CA SER A 8 13.22 -13.40 14.93
C SER A 8 14.24 -14.28 14.21
N ARG A 9 15.44 -14.44 14.78
CA ARG A 9 16.49 -15.34 14.25
C ARG A 9 16.06 -16.80 14.27
N GLN A 10 15.45 -17.23 15.37
CA GLN A 10 14.94 -18.61 15.49
C GLN A 10 13.83 -18.87 14.48
N LEU A 11 12.89 -17.94 14.31
CA LEU A 11 11.86 -18.02 13.29
C LEU A 11 12.45 -18.14 11.87
N LEU A 12 13.46 -17.35 11.55
CA LEU A 12 14.13 -17.39 10.24
C LEU A 12 14.74 -18.77 9.96
N VAL A 13 15.47 -19.33 10.92
CA VAL A 13 16.08 -20.66 10.81
C VAL A 13 15.02 -21.75 10.67
N LEU A 14 13.99 -21.73 11.51
CA LEU A 14 12.94 -22.76 11.53
C LEU A 14 12.00 -22.68 10.32
N MET A 15 11.96 -21.55 9.62
CA MET A 15 11.28 -21.39 8.34
C MET A 15 12.12 -21.84 7.15
N GLY A 16 13.28 -22.45 7.35
CA GLY A 16 14.14 -22.94 6.26
C GLY A 16 15.17 -21.92 5.76
N GLY A 17 15.43 -20.87 6.54
CA GLY A 17 16.43 -19.85 6.21
C GLY A 17 15.90 -18.68 5.36
N PRO A 18 16.74 -17.66 5.12
CA PRO A 18 16.36 -16.45 4.39
C PRO A 18 15.90 -16.73 2.96
N ASP A 19 16.54 -17.68 2.28
CA ASP A 19 16.25 -18.02 0.90
C ASP A 19 14.90 -18.72 0.71
N ASN A 20 14.36 -19.35 1.75
CA ASN A 20 13.08 -20.03 1.68
C ASN A 20 11.89 -19.06 1.79
N ILE A 21 12.13 -17.80 2.18
CA ILE A 21 11.08 -16.81 2.41
C ILE A 21 10.91 -15.94 1.17
N ILE A 22 9.69 -15.85 0.64
CA ILE A 22 9.33 -15.00 -0.50
C ILE A 22 8.86 -13.63 -0.02
N SER A 23 8.00 -13.61 1.01
CA SER A 23 7.51 -12.38 1.62
C SER A 23 6.94 -12.66 3.01
N VAL A 24 6.87 -11.64 3.86
CA VAL A 24 6.21 -11.74 5.17
C VAL A 24 5.24 -10.58 5.32
N THR A 25 4.04 -10.88 5.82
CA THR A 25 3.03 -9.88 6.18
C THR A 25 2.46 -10.20 7.55
N HIS A 26 1.69 -9.30 8.16
CA HIS A 26 1.00 -9.58 9.41
C HIS A 26 -0.41 -8.96 9.46
N CYS A 27 -1.28 -9.55 10.28
CA CYS A 27 -2.55 -8.94 10.69
C CYS A 27 -2.45 -8.47 12.15
N ALA A 28 -3.58 -8.36 12.86
CA ALA A 28 -3.60 -7.91 14.25
C ALA A 28 -2.92 -8.87 15.24
N THR A 29 -2.91 -10.18 14.94
CA THR A 29 -2.38 -11.20 15.88
C THR A 29 -1.52 -12.29 15.23
N ARG A 30 -1.35 -12.27 13.90
CA ARG A 30 -0.69 -13.35 13.15
C ARG A 30 0.33 -12.81 12.16
N LEU A 31 1.49 -13.46 12.13
CA LEU A 31 2.51 -13.33 11.11
C LEU A 31 2.24 -14.34 9.99
N ARG A 32 2.35 -13.90 8.74
CA ARG A 32 2.00 -14.65 7.53
C ARG A 32 3.17 -14.63 6.55
N PRO A 33 4.11 -15.57 6.71
CA PRO A 33 5.16 -15.78 5.72
C PRO A 33 4.63 -16.54 4.50
N VAL A 34 5.10 -16.14 3.32
CA VAL A 34 4.97 -16.85 2.06
C VAL A 34 6.32 -17.49 1.79
N LEU A 35 6.33 -18.81 1.62
CA LEU A 35 7.55 -19.62 1.55
C LEU A 35 7.66 -20.32 0.20
N LYS A 36 8.89 -20.57 -0.26
CA LYS A 36 9.18 -21.34 -1.48
C LYS A 36 8.88 -22.82 -1.27
N ASP A 37 9.42 -23.40 -0.21
CA ASP A 37 9.23 -24.79 0.17
C ASP A 37 8.69 -24.90 1.61
N ARG A 38 7.51 -25.49 1.75
CA ARG A 38 6.88 -25.70 3.05
C ARG A 38 7.42 -26.93 3.78
N ALA A 39 8.09 -27.86 3.10
CA ALA A 39 8.67 -29.04 3.71
C ALA A 39 9.86 -28.70 4.62
N LEU A 40 10.53 -27.57 4.35
CA LEU A 40 11.63 -27.07 5.18
C LEU A 40 11.17 -26.42 6.50
N VAL A 41 9.86 -26.23 6.68
CA VAL A 41 9.29 -25.54 7.84
C VAL A 41 9.13 -26.50 9.01
N LYS A 42 9.76 -26.16 10.12
CA LYS A 42 9.67 -26.92 11.36
C LYS A 42 8.52 -26.43 12.25
N THR A 43 7.29 -26.68 11.82
CA THR A 43 6.08 -26.14 12.48
C THR A 43 5.98 -26.47 13.97
N ALA A 44 6.36 -27.68 14.38
CA ALA A 44 6.33 -28.08 15.79
C ALA A 44 7.36 -27.32 16.65
N GLU A 45 8.54 -27.04 16.09
CA GLU A 45 9.57 -26.25 16.77
C GLU A 45 9.18 -24.77 16.86
N ILE A 46 8.48 -24.23 15.83
CA ILE A 46 7.95 -22.86 15.84
C ILE A 46 6.86 -22.70 16.90
N ASP A 47 5.98 -23.69 17.06
CA ASP A 47 4.88 -23.67 18.03
C ASP A 47 5.38 -23.69 19.49
N ALA A 48 6.58 -24.24 19.71
CA ALA A 48 7.21 -24.32 21.03
C ALA A 48 8.03 -23.06 21.40
N LEU A 49 8.13 -22.06 20.52
CA LEU A 49 8.89 -20.84 20.80
C LEU A 49 8.18 -19.94 21.81
N ASP A 50 8.95 -19.41 22.76
CA ASP A 50 8.45 -18.41 23.71
C ASP A 50 8.11 -17.10 22.96
N GLY A 51 6.83 -16.72 22.99
CA GLY A 51 6.27 -15.62 22.19
C GLY A 51 5.40 -16.07 21.00
N VAL A 52 5.32 -17.37 20.71
CA VAL A 52 4.37 -17.96 19.75
C VAL A 52 3.25 -18.66 20.54
N THR A 53 2.00 -18.32 20.23
CA THR A 53 0.81 -18.91 20.88
C THR A 53 0.20 -20.03 20.03
N GLY A 54 0.62 -20.19 18.78
CA GLY A 54 0.08 -21.20 17.89
C GLY A 54 0.63 -21.13 16.47
N VAL A 55 0.67 -22.26 15.76
CA VAL A 55 1.00 -22.30 14.32
C VAL A 55 -0.11 -23.00 13.54
N VAL A 56 -0.52 -22.39 12.43
CA VAL A 56 -1.49 -22.97 11.48
C VAL A 56 -0.80 -23.16 10.14
N ASN A 57 -0.59 -24.41 9.74
CA ASN A 57 -0.07 -24.76 8.40
C ASN A 57 -1.14 -25.54 7.63
N LYS A 58 -1.88 -24.83 6.76
CA LYS A 58 -2.95 -25.41 5.91
C LYS A 58 -2.73 -25.00 4.45
N GLU A 59 -3.58 -25.46 3.53
CA GLU A 59 -3.53 -25.06 2.11
C GLU A 59 -3.44 -23.53 1.94
N ALA A 60 -4.22 -22.79 2.72
CA ALA A 60 -4.26 -21.33 2.75
C ALA A 60 -2.95 -20.62 3.19
N GLY A 61 -1.93 -21.37 3.64
CA GLY A 61 -0.61 -20.82 4.02
C GLY A 61 -0.19 -21.15 5.44
N LEU A 62 1.06 -20.82 5.75
CA LEU A 62 1.61 -20.83 7.11
C LEU A 62 1.19 -19.54 7.82
N GLN A 63 0.66 -19.67 9.04
CA GLN A 63 0.32 -18.55 9.91
C GLN A 63 0.87 -18.83 11.30
N ILE A 64 1.66 -17.89 11.82
CA ILE A 64 2.24 -17.95 13.15
C ILE A 64 1.47 -16.96 14.02
N ILE A 65 0.85 -17.46 15.07
CA ILE A 65 0.03 -16.69 16.01
C ILE A 65 0.96 -16.19 17.11
N ILE A 66 1.11 -14.87 17.20
CA ILE A 66 2.01 -14.21 18.17
C ILE A 66 1.20 -13.45 19.22
N GLY A 67 0.02 -12.93 18.84
CA GLY A 67 -0.80 -12.08 19.70
C GLY A 67 -0.58 -10.59 19.43
N THR A 68 -0.85 -9.74 20.41
CA THR A 68 -0.89 -8.27 20.27
C THR A 68 0.45 -7.64 19.86
N ASN A 69 1.56 -8.35 20.09
CA ASN A 69 2.92 -7.84 19.86
C ASN A 69 3.45 -8.21 18.46
N VAL A 70 2.60 -8.68 17.55
CA VAL A 70 2.99 -9.15 16.21
C VAL A 70 3.70 -8.07 15.37
N GLY A 71 3.35 -6.79 15.56
CA GLY A 71 3.99 -5.68 14.84
C GLY A 71 5.47 -5.53 15.21
N GLU A 72 5.79 -5.58 16.51
CA GLU A 72 7.16 -5.48 17.00
C GLU A 72 8.01 -6.68 16.57
N VAL A 73 7.42 -7.88 16.56
CA VAL A 73 8.10 -9.08 16.04
C VAL A 73 8.32 -8.99 14.54
N TYR A 74 7.36 -8.47 13.77
CA TYR A 74 7.53 -8.25 12.33
C TYR A 74 8.68 -7.29 12.03
N ASP A 75 8.76 -6.16 12.73
CA ASP A 75 9.82 -5.17 12.52
C ASP A 75 11.21 -5.73 12.86
N ALA A 76 11.31 -6.50 13.95
CA ALA A 76 12.53 -7.20 14.31
C ALA A 76 12.90 -8.29 13.29
N PHE A 77 11.91 -9.04 12.80
CA PHE A 77 12.08 -10.08 11.80
C PHE A 77 12.60 -9.54 10.47
N MET A 78 12.02 -8.45 9.99
CA MET A 78 12.44 -7.82 8.73
C MET A 78 13.89 -7.33 8.80
N LYS A 79 14.35 -6.84 9.96
CA LYS A 79 15.75 -6.43 10.15
C LYS A 79 16.72 -7.61 10.08
N VAL A 80 16.37 -8.72 10.71
CA VAL A 80 17.20 -9.95 10.71
C VAL A 80 17.23 -10.57 9.31
N TRP A 81 16.08 -10.65 8.64
CA TRP A 81 15.99 -11.23 7.30
C TRP A 81 16.79 -10.44 6.26
N GLN A 82 16.74 -9.11 6.29
CA GLN A 82 17.52 -8.26 5.38
C GLN A 82 19.04 -8.29 5.66
N ALA A 83 19.43 -8.52 6.92
CA ALA A 83 20.85 -8.66 7.28
C ALA A 83 21.45 -9.98 6.77
N ASP A 84 20.68 -11.07 6.77
CA ASP A 84 21.13 -12.39 6.28
C ASP A 84 21.00 -12.54 4.75
N ASP A 85 19.99 -11.92 4.12
CA ASP A 85 19.80 -11.91 2.65
C ASP A 85 20.95 -11.21 1.92
N ALA A 86 21.54 -10.18 2.54
CA ALA A 86 22.73 -9.49 2.02
C ALA A 86 23.99 -10.37 1.99
N THR A 87 24.01 -11.51 2.70
CA THR A 87 25.17 -12.39 2.84
C THR A 87 25.10 -13.63 1.93
N SER A 88 23.94 -13.92 1.31
CA SER A 88 23.67 -15.21 0.66
C SER A 88 23.51 -15.15 -0.86
N GLN A 89 23.75 -14.00 -1.51
CA GLN A 89 23.70 -13.90 -2.98
C GLN A 89 24.94 -14.49 -3.65
N LYS A 90 25.02 -15.82 -3.73
CA LYS A 90 25.76 -16.60 -4.74
C LYS A 90 25.37 -18.08 -4.63
N ALA A 91 24.35 -18.50 -5.38
CA ALA A 91 24.37 -19.69 -6.23
C ALA A 91 22.95 -20.18 -6.55
N GLU A 92 22.72 -20.25 -7.86
CA GLU A 92 21.90 -21.23 -8.58
C GLU A 92 20.36 -21.16 -8.50
N THR A 93 19.85 -20.81 -9.67
CA THR A 93 18.46 -20.69 -10.09
C THR A 93 18.18 -21.82 -11.06
N GLU A 94 17.33 -22.76 -10.69
CA GLU A 94 16.58 -23.64 -11.60
C GLU A 94 15.23 -23.87 -10.88
N THR A 95 14.03 -23.71 -11.42
CA THR A 95 13.50 -23.85 -12.78
C THR A 95 12.22 -23.01 -12.90
N SER A 96 12.06 -22.28 -14.01
CA SER A 96 10.85 -22.19 -14.86
C SER A 96 10.91 -20.93 -15.72
N GLU A 97 10.90 -21.17 -17.02
CA GLU A 97 11.11 -20.22 -18.10
C GLU A 97 10.02 -19.11 -18.20
N VAL A 98 10.36 -18.02 -18.91
CA VAL A 98 9.60 -16.79 -19.27
C VAL A 98 9.99 -15.53 -18.42
N PRO A 99 10.30 -14.37 -19.06
CA PRO A 99 11.41 -13.49 -18.65
C PRO A 99 11.18 -12.75 -17.32
N SER A 100 12.17 -12.92 -16.44
CA SER A 100 12.18 -12.59 -15.01
C SER A 100 12.14 -11.09 -14.67
N GLU A 101 12.51 -10.22 -15.60
CA GLU A 101 12.48 -8.77 -15.35
C GLU A 101 11.04 -8.22 -15.30
N LYS A 102 10.18 -8.66 -16.24
CA LYS A 102 8.82 -8.12 -16.37
C LYS A 102 7.90 -8.51 -15.21
N ARG A 103 8.09 -9.73 -14.69
CA ARG A 103 7.30 -10.24 -13.57
C ARG A 103 7.70 -9.58 -12.25
N SER A 104 8.99 -9.23 -12.08
CA SER A 104 9.49 -8.55 -10.88
C SER A 104 8.92 -7.14 -10.72
N TRP A 105 8.98 -6.30 -11.76
CA TRP A 105 8.41 -4.95 -11.67
C TRP A 105 6.88 -4.95 -11.60
N PHE A 106 6.20 -5.87 -12.29
CA PHE A 106 4.75 -6.00 -12.22
C PHE A 106 4.28 -6.41 -10.83
N ASN A 107 4.95 -7.40 -10.22
CA ASN A 107 4.68 -7.79 -8.83
C ASN A 107 4.95 -6.63 -7.86
N GLY A 108 6.03 -5.86 -8.08
CA GLY A 108 6.34 -4.66 -7.30
C GLY A 108 5.27 -3.57 -7.43
N PHE A 109 4.75 -3.34 -8.64
CA PHE A 109 3.65 -2.40 -8.90
C PHE A 109 2.35 -2.85 -8.25
N VAL A 110 1.98 -4.14 -8.39
CA VAL A 110 0.80 -4.69 -7.73
C VAL A 110 0.93 -4.58 -6.21
N ALA A 111 2.10 -4.92 -5.65
CA ALA A 111 2.37 -4.76 -4.22
C ALA A 111 2.27 -3.29 -3.76
N LEU A 112 2.73 -2.35 -4.59
CA LEU A 112 2.57 -0.92 -4.34
C LEU A 112 1.09 -0.54 -4.27
N VAL A 113 0.30 -0.89 -5.29
CA VAL A 113 -1.14 -0.61 -5.34
C VAL A 113 -1.84 -1.22 -4.11
N VAL A 114 -1.60 -2.51 -3.83
CA VAL A 114 -2.20 -3.18 -2.66
C VAL A 114 -1.83 -2.46 -1.37
N SER A 115 -0.57 -2.04 -1.18
CA SER A 115 -0.14 -1.33 0.03
C SER A 115 -0.82 0.03 0.22
N ILE A 116 -1.10 0.74 -0.88
CA ILE A 116 -1.74 2.07 -0.90
C ILE A 116 -3.25 1.97 -0.63
N PHE A 117 -3.89 0.91 -1.15
CA PHE A 117 -5.34 0.71 -1.04
C PHE A 117 -5.76 -0.03 0.22
N SER A 118 -4.91 -0.91 0.78
CA SER A 118 -5.27 -1.70 1.97
C SER A 118 -5.81 -0.86 3.13
N PRO A 119 -5.23 0.32 3.47
CA PRO A 119 -5.78 1.19 4.51
C PRO A 119 -7.12 1.86 4.15
N LEU A 120 -7.43 1.96 2.85
CA LEU A 120 -8.64 2.60 2.33
C LEU A 120 -9.79 1.61 2.12
N LEU A 121 -9.52 0.30 2.14
CA LEU A 121 -10.54 -0.74 1.89
C LEU A 121 -11.78 -0.60 2.78
N PRO A 122 -11.69 -0.41 4.12
CA PRO A 122 -12.88 -0.28 4.95
C PRO A 122 -13.73 0.95 4.60
N LEU A 123 -13.05 2.06 4.30
CA LEU A 123 -13.70 3.31 3.92
C LEU A 123 -14.43 3.18 2.57
N LEU A 124 -13.77 2.58 1.57
CA LEU A 124 -14.34 2.32 0.26
C LEU A 124 -15.51 1.33 0.31
N ALA A 125 -15.40 0.30 1.14
CA ALA A 125 -16.49 -0.65 1.36
C ALA A 125 -17.73 0.05 1.94
N GLY A 126 -17.57 0.88 2.97
CA GLY A 126 -18.66 1.65 3.56
C GLY A 126 -19.31 2.62 2.57
N ALA A 127 -18.49 3.38 1.83
CA ALA A 127 -18.97 4.31 0.80
C ALA A 127 -19.73 3.59 -0.33
N GLY A 128 -19.20 2.45 -0.79
CA GLY A 128 -19.82 1.62 -1.83
C GLY A 128 -21.16 1.02 -1.38
N LEU A 129 -21.23 0.48 -0.16
CA LEU A 129 -22.48 -0.06 0.40
C LEU A 129 -23.55 1.03 0.55
N LEU A 130 -23.16 2.21 1.06
CA LEU A 130 -24.08 3.34 1.17
C LEU A 130 -24.55 3.80 -0.21
N ARG A 131 -23.65 3.86 -1.20
CA ARG A 131 -24.01 4.22 -2.58
C ARG A 131 -24.99 3.20 -3.17
N GLY A 132 -24.70 1.91 -3.03
CA GLY A 132 -25.58 0.83 -3.48
C GLY A 132 -26.97 0.92 -2.84
N PHE A 133 -27.03 1.18 -1.54
CA PHE A 133 -28.30 1.41 -0.83
C PHE A 133 -29.07 2.60 -1.41
N THR A 134 -28.42 3.76 -1.61
CA THR A 134 -29.10 4.94 -2.19
C THR A 134 -29.65 4.64 -3.59
N ILE A 135 -28.88 3.95 -4.44
CA ILE A 135 -29.34 3.59 -5.78
C ILE A 135 -30.57 2.68 -5.72
N LEU A 136 -30.54 1.63 -4.92
CA LEU A 136 -31.68 0.71 -4.77
C LEU A 136 -32.92 1.39 -4.18
N ALA A 137 -32.73 2.26 -3.17
CA ALA A 137 -33.82 3.00 -2.56
C ALA A 137 -34.48 3.98 -3.55
N ASN A 138 -33.71 4.50 -4.52
CA ASN A 138 -34.23 5.36 -5.58
C ASN A 138 -35.07 4.56 -6.57
N GLU A 139 -34.57 3.42 -7.03
CA GLU A 139 -35.26 2.54 -8.00
C GLU A 139 -36.57 1.98 -7.46
N ILE A 140 -36.65 1.67 -6.15
CA ILE A 140 -37.85 1.15 -5.49
C ILE A 140 -38.80 2.30 -5.07
N GLY A 141 -38.39 3.56 -5.24
CA GLY A 141 -39.20 4.74 -4.91
C GLY A 141 -39.25 5.09 -3.42
N TRP A 142 -38.42 4.45 -2.58
CA TRP A 142 -38.30 4.77 -1.15
C TRP A 142 -37.59 6.10 -0.90
N LEU A 143 -36.64 6.46 -1.76
CA LEU A 143 -35.95 7.75 -1.74
C LEU A 143 -36.06 8.44 -3.11
N PRO A 144 -36.98 9.40 -3.28
CA PRO A 144 -37.03 10.21 -4.50
C PRO A 144 -35.70 10.93 -4.75
N THR A 145 -35.26 11.03 -6.01
CA THR A 145 -33.99 11.68 -6.40
C THR A 145 -33.93 13.16 -6.03
N GLU A 146 -35.07 13.83 -6.06
CA GLU A 146 -35.22 15.24 -5.70
C GLU A 146 -35.21 15.50 -4.19
N SER A 147 -35.30 14.44 -3.37
CA SER A 147 -35.33 14.59 -1.92
C SER A 147 -33.97 15.05 -1.39
N SER A 148 -33.94 16.10 -0.58
CA SER A 148 -32.72 16.58 0.09
C SER A 148 -31.99 15.48 0.86
N THR A 149 -32.74 14.53 1.44
CA THR A 149 -32.18 13.37 2.15
C THR A 149 -31.37 12.48 1.21
N ASN A 150 -31.91 12.23 0.01
CA ASN A 150 -31.23 11.43 -1.02
C ASN A 150 -29.98 12.13 -1.53
N VAL A 151 -30.08 13.44 -1.79
CA VAL A 151 -28.94 14.26 -2.21
C VAL A 151 -27.83 14.18 -1.16
N LEU A 152 -28.14 14.36 0.13
CA LEU A 152 -27.15 14.33 1.20
C LEU A 152 -26.50 12.94 1.37
N LEU A 153 -27.31 11.87 1.33
CA LEU A 153 -26.82 10.48 1.40
C LEU A 153 -25.94 10.14 0.19
N THR A 154 -26.37 10.55 -1.00
CA THR A 154 -25.63 10.37 -2.24
C THR A 154 -24.30 11.11 -2.17
N LEU A 155 -24.29 12.38 -1.77
CA LEU A 155 -23.07 13.18 -1.61
C LEU A 155 -22.12 12.54 -0.58
N ALA A 156 -22.64 12.10 0.56
CA ALA A 156 -21.85 11.39 1.57
C ALA A 156 -21.19 10.14 0.99
N ALA A 157 -21.96 9.31 0.26
CA ALA A 157 -21.47 8.10 -0.38
C ALA A 157 -20.45 8.37 -1.50
N THR A 158 -20.66 9.41 -2.31
CA THR A 158 -19.78 9.75 -3.44
C THR A 158 -18.55 10.56 -3.04
N SER A 159 -18.57 11.21 -1.87
CA SER A 159 -17.46 12.06 -1.39
C SER A 159 -16.14 11.30 -1.31
N VAL A 160 -16.16 10.05 -0.85
CA VAL A 160 -14.97 9.20 -0.72
C VAL A 160 -14.32 8.96 -2.09
N PHE A 161 -15.12 8.77 -3.14
CA PHE A 161 -14.63 8.55 -4.50
C PHE A 161 -14.14 9.86 -5.13
N TYR A 162 -14.81 10.98 -4.86
CA TYR A 162 -14.39 12.31 -5.31
C TYR A 162 -13.02 12.69 -4.72
N PHE A 163 -12.84 12.51 -3.41
CA PHE A 163 -11.60 12.78 -2.69
C PHE A 163 -10.61 11.61 -2.69
N LEU A 164 -10.88 10.55 -3.45
CA LEU A 164 -10.01 9.38 -3.56
C LEU A 164 -8.56 9.75 -3.93
N PRO A 165 -8.29 10.68 -4.86
CA PRO A 165 -6.91 11.09 -5.17
C PRO A 165 -6.18 11.69 -3.96
N LEU A 166 -6.88 12.44 -3.09
CA LEU A 166 -6.29 12.99 -1.85
C LEU A 166 -5.99 11.89 -0.84
N LEU A 167 -6.94 10.97 -0.64
CA LEU A 167 -6.76 9.83 0.27
C LEU A 167 -5.58 8.96 -0.15
N ILE A 168 -5.41 8.76 -1.46
CA ILE A 168 -4.31 8.02 -2.05
C ILE A 168 -2.99 8.78 -1.92
N ALA A 169 -2.98 10.10 -2.04
CA ALA A 169 -1.79 10.90 -1.80
C ALA A 169 -1.26 10.68 -0.38
N VAL A 170 -2.15 10.64 0.62
CA VAL A 170 -1.77 10.37 2.02
C VAL A 170 -1.18 8.98 2.21
N THR A 171 -1.84 7.93 1.69
CA THR A 171 -1.35 6.55 1.85
C THR A 171 -0.07 6.30 1.04
N SER A 172 0.04 6.93 -0.14
CA SER A 172 1.26 6.92 -0.96
C SER A 172 2.42 7.65 -0.27
N ALA A 173 2.16 8.77 0.39
CA ALA A 173 3.19 9.53 1.10
C ALA A 173 3.78 8.73 2.25
N LYS A 174 2.93 8.01 2.99
CA LYS A 174 3.37 7.05 4.02
C LYS A 174 4.21 5.94 3.42
N ARG A 175 3.80 5.38 2.26
CA ARG A 175 4.56 4.33 1.56
C ARG A 175 5.92 4.81 1.06
N PHE A 176 6.03 6.06 0.58
CA PHE A 176 7.27 6.64 0.07
C PHE A 176 8.07 7.42 1.13
N ALA A 177 7.68 7.32 2.41
CA ALA A 177 8.32 8.00 3.55
C ALA A 177 8.54 9.52 3.34
N THR A 178 7.52 10.19 2.78
CA THR A 178 7.51 11.65 2.53
C THR A 178 6.36 12.31 3.28
N SER A 179 6.33 13.64 3.35
CA SER A 179 5.29 14.38 4.06
C SER A 179 3.90 14.18 3.44
N PRO A 180 2.92 13.64 4.20
CA PRO A 180 1.54 13.50 3.73
C PRO A 180 0.85 14.84 3.50
N TYR A 181 1.21 15.88 4.26
CA TYR A 181 0.64 17.22 4.13
C TYR A 181 1.01 17.86 2.79
N ILE A 182 2.26 17.69 2.35
CA ILE A 182 2.71 18.20 1.04
C ILE A 182 2.03 17.42 -0.09
N ALA A 183 1.91 16.11 0.04
CA ALA A 183 1.24 15.27 -0.96
C ALA A 183 -0.23 15.65 -1.13
N MET A 184 -0.93 15.89 -0.01
CA MET A 184 -2.30 16.40 -0.02
C MET A 184 -2.40 17.79 -0.65
N ALA A 185 -1.46 18.69 -0.39
CA ALA A 185 -1.47 20.03 -0.98
C ALA A 185 -1.28 19.99 -2.50
N ILE A 186 -0.35 19.16 -3.00
CA ILE A 186 -0.12 18.97 -4.44
C ILE A 186 -1.38 18.43 -5.11
N MET A 187 -1.97 17.37 -4.56
CA MET A 187 -3.20 16.82 -5.14
C MET A 187 -4.42 17.73 -4.94
N GLY A 188 -4.46 18.47 -3.83
CA GLY A 188 -5.47 19.49 -3.55
C GLY A 188 -5.52 20.56 -4.63
N ALA A 189 -4.37 21.05 -5.08
CA ALA A 189 -4.29 22.00 -6.18
C ALA A 189 -4.87 21.44 -7.49
N LEU A 190 -4.69 20.15 -7.77
CA LEU A 190 -5.20 19.49 -8.99
C LEU A 190 -6.71 19.23 -8.97
N ILE A 191 -7.34 19.22 -7.79
CA ILE A 191 -8.79 19.03 -7.64
C ILE A 191 -9.53 20.32 -7.27
N MET A 192 -8.83 21.46 -7.19
CA MET A 192 -9.47 22.75 -6.95
C MET A 192 -10.45 23.09 -8.08
N PRO A 193 -11.60 23.72 -7.77
CA PRO A 193 -12.56 24.15 -8.79
C PRO A 193 -11.94 25.01 -9.89
N ASP A 194 -11.02 25.91 -9.54
CA ASP A 194 -10.31 26.75 -10.51
C ASP A 194 -9.45 25.93 -11.47
N PHE A 195 -8.78 24.87 -10.99
CA PHE A 195 -8.00 23.97 -11.84
C PHE A 195 -8.92 23.14 -12.74
N ILE A 196 -10.01 22.60 -12.20
CA ILE A 196 -11.01 21.85 -12.97
C ILE A 196 -11.64 22.75 -14.05
N GLY A 197 -11.87 24.02 -13.75
CA GLY A 197 -12.39 25.01 -14.71
C GLY A 197 -11.45 25.30 -15.89
N LEU A 198 -10.17 24.94 -15.79
CA LEU A 198 -9.23 25.00 -16.92
C LEU A 198 -9.46 23.88 -17.94
N VAL A 199 -10.11 22.78 -17.54
CA VAL A 199 -10.36 21.63 -18.41
C VAL A 199 -11.58 21.91 -19.29
N LYS A 200 -11.40 21.90 -20.61
CA LYS A 200 -12.46 22.13 -21.59
C LYS A 200 -12.87 20.83 -22.28
N GLY A 201 -14.17 20.58 -22.41
CA GLY A 201 -14.71 19.38 -23.05
C GLY A 201 -14.22 18.11 -22.36
N ASP A 202 -13.70 17.16 -23.15
CA ASP A 202 -13.15 15.88 -22.66
C ASP A 202 -11.72 16.02 -22.07
N GLY A 203 -11.19 17.24 -21.99
CA GLY A 203 -9.83 17.55 -21.54
C GLY A 203 -8.79 17.49 -22.64
N GLY A 204 -7.52 17.61 -22.26
CA GLY A 204 -6.39 17.64 -23.20
C GLY A 204 -6.15 19.01 -23.85
N ASN A 205 -6.95 20.02 -23.50
CA ASN A 205 -6.66 21.39 -23.89
C ASN A 205 -5.36 21.87 -23.23
N THR A 206 -4.61 22.70 -23.94
CA THR A 206 -3.30 23.16 -23.47
C THR A 206 -3.42 24.48 -22.71
N ILE A 207 -2.75 24.55 -21.56
CA ILE A 207 -2.45 25.81 -20.88
C ILE A 207 -0.96 26.12 -21.05
N THR A 208 -0.59 27.40 -21.00
CA THR A 208 0.81 27.79 -21.01
C THR A 208 1.31 27.92 -19.58
N PHE A 209 2.31 27.13 -19.21
CA PHE A 209 3.00 27.22 -17.92
C PHE A 209 4.48 27.46 -18.16
N LEU A 210 5.02 28.58 -17.67
CA LEU A 210 6.42 28.97 -17.86
C LEU A 210 6.91 28.90 -19.33
N GLY A 211 6.03 29.25 -20.28
CA GLY A 211 6.33 29.22 -21.73
C GLY A 211 6.20 27.83 -22.38
N ILE A 212 5.84 26.80 -21.62
CA ILE A 212 5.63 25.44 -22.11
C ILE A 212 4.12 25.16 -22.17
N ALA A 213 3.64 24.65 -23.30
CA ALA A 213 2.26 24.20 -23.44
C ALA A 213 2.09 22.85 -22.74
N ILE A 214 1.23 22.79 -21.73
CA ILE A 214 0.95 21.59 -20.94
C ILE A 214 -0.53 21.22 -21.12
N PRO A 215 -0.85 19.97 -21.48
CA PRO A 215 -2.24 19.52 -21.53
C PRO A 215 -2.81 19.41 -20.11
N VAL A 216 -4.01 19.93 -19.90
CA VAL A 216 -4.76 19.77 -18.65
C VAL A 216 -5.84 18.72 -18.80
N PHE A 217 -6.00 17.92 -17.75
CA PHE A 217 -7.01 16.86 -17.66
C PHE A 217 -7.75 16.98 -16.33
N ASN A 218 -8.93 16.38 -16.27
CA ASN A 218 -9.64 16.23 -15.02
C ASN A 218 -9.03 15.08 -14.21
N TYR A 219 -8.46 15.41 -13.06
CA TYR A 219 -7.82 14.45 -12.16
C TYR A 219 -8.73 14.00 -11.00
N THR A 220 -9.99 14.47 -10.96
CA THR A 220 -10.98 14.00 -10.00
C THR A 220 -11.18 12.50 -10.17
N SER A 221 -11.20 11.77 -9.05
CA SER A 221 -11.29 10.30 -9.01
C SER A 221 -10.13 9.54 -9.69
N GLN A 222 -9.07 10.21 -10.15
CA GLN A 222 -7.92 9.57 -10.79
C GLN A 222 -6.84 9.18 -9.77
N ILE A 223 -6.50 7.90 -9.78
CA ILE A 223 -5.58 7.28 -8.81
C ILE A 223 -4.12 7.44 -9.24
N ILE A 224 -3.83 7.17 -10.52
CA ILE A 224 -2.47 7.13 -11.05
C ILE A 224 -1.73 8.47 -10.85
N PRO A 225 -2.34 9.63 -11.16
CA PRO A 225 -1.70 10.92 -10.93
C PRO A 225 -1.28 11.12 -9.48
N ALA A 226 -2.11 10.73 -8.51
CA ALA A 226 -1.79 10.86 -7.09
C ALA A 226 -0.57 10.05 -6.66
N ILE A 227 -0.43 8.81 -7.17
CA ILE A 227 0.72 7.96 -6.86
C ILE A 227 1.99 8.56 -7.50
N LEU A 228 1.90 9.00 -8.76
CA LEU A 228 3.03 9.55 -9.50
C LEU A 228 3.53 10.87 -8.92
N THR A 229 2.64 11.81 -8.60
CA THR A 229 3.01 13.11 -8.01
C THR A 229 3.63 12.92 -6.63
N THR A 230 3.10 12.01 -5.81
CA THR A 230 3.65 11.71 -4.48
C THR A 230 5.00 10.99 -4.58
N TRP A 231 5.19 10.12 -5.57
CA TRP A 231 6.49 9.50 -5.84
C TRP A 231 7.53 10.54 -6.26
N LEU A 232 7.16 11.44 -7.18
CA LEU A 232 8.03 12.52 -7.64
C LEU A 232 8.39 13.47 -6.48
N GLN A 233 7.41 13.81 -5.64
CA GLN A 233 7.63 14.57 -4.41
C GLN A 233 8.68 13.88 -3.52
N SER A 234 8.54 12.58 -3.25
CA SER A 234 9.51 11.84 -2.42
C SER A 234 10.93 11.93 -2.97
N LYS A 235 11.10 11.79 -4.29
CA LYS A 235 12.41 11.96 -4.94
C LYS A 235 12.95 13.38 -4.82
N MET A 236 12.11 14.38 -5.01
CA MET A 236 12.50 15.78 -4.91
C MET A 236 12.88 16.17 -3.48
N GLU A 237 12.13 15.71 -2.48
CA GLU A 237 12.41 15.97 -1.07
C GLU A 237 13.75 15.35 -0.63
N LEU A 238 14.03 14.11 -1.05
CA LEU A 238 15.32 13.46 -0.80
C LEU A 238 16.48 14.21 -1.48
N PHE A 239 16.29 14.63 -2.73
CA PHE A 239 17.29 15.41 -3.47
C PHE A 239 17.60 16.75 -2.77
N MET A 240 16.56 17.46 -2.34
CA MET A 240 16.72 18.73 -1.62
C MET A 240 17.40 18.55 -0.27
N LYS A 241 16.98 17.56 0.54
CA LYS A 241 17.62 17.26 1.83
C LYS A 241 19.10 16.95 1.67
N LYS A 242 19.46 16.14 0.66
CA LYS A 242 20.86 15.82 0.35
C LYS A 242 21.65 17.08 0.00
N LYS A 243 21.11 17.96 -0.86
CA LYS A 243 21.81 19.18 -1.30
C LYS A 243 21.92 20.24 -0.19
N TYR A 244 20.90 20.40 0.64
CA TYR A 244 20.95 21.33 1.78
C TYR A 244 21.90 20.84 2.89
N GLN A 245 21.97 19.54 3.18
CA GLN A 245 22.96 19.02 4.13
C GLN A 245 24.40 19.19 3.64
N THR A 246 24.66 19.07 2.33
CA THR A 246 26.00 19.30 1.77
C THR A 246 26.38 20.79 1.66
N ALA A 247 25.40 21.71 1.70
CA ALA A 247 25.65 23.16 1.64
C ALA A 247 25.89 23.81 3.01
N CYS A 248 25.59 23.10 4.11
CA CYS A 248 25.77 23.56 5.50
C CYS A 248 26.99 22.95 6.21
N ILE A 249 27.84 22.21 5.50
CA ILE A 249 29.13 21.66 5.96
C ILE A 249 30.23 22.26 5.09
#